data_AF-A0A154BUG7-F1
#
_entry.id   AF-A0A154BUG7-F1
#
_cell.length_a   1.000
_cell.length_b   1.000
_cell.length_c   1.000
_cell.angle_alpha   90.00
_cell.angle_beta   90.00
_cell.angle_gamma   90.00
#
_symmetry.space_group_name_H-M   'P 1'
#
loop_
_entity.id
_entity.type
_entity.pdbx_description
1 polymer ?
#
loop_
_entity_poly.entity_id
_entity_poly.type
_entity_poly.pdbx_seq_one_letter_code
_entity_poly.pdbx_strand_id
1 'polypeptide(L)'
;MLFYWPIVLTVVSNVCYHIFLKLTPANANPLLSLSAAYATAMVATLAMYPFYANGNGIRQGFGELNWTSYALGLAIVGLEVGFLLAYRLGWQISLVGMISNSAVALLLIPIGLFFFQDSLTPTNMLGVVFCFIGLLLVNWKA
;
A
#
# COMPACT_ATOMS: atom_id res chain seq x y z
N MET A 1 -6.95 -21.48 9.02
CA MET A 1 -6.70 -21.27 7.58
C MET A 1 -7.21 -19.92 7.04
N LEU A 2 -8.36 -19.40 7.50
CA LEU A 2 -8.88 -18.06 7.13
C LEU A 2 -7.96 -16.87 7.50
N PHE A 3 -7.06 -17.03 8.46
CA PHE A 3 -6.20 -15.94 8.95
C PHE A 3 -5.11 -15.49 7.96
N TYR A 4 -4.62 -16.40 7.10
CA TYR A 4 -3.56 -16.09 6.14
C TYR A 4 -4.08 -15.64 4.77
N TRP A 5 -5.37 -15.87 4.48
CA TRP A 5 -5.98 -15.49 3.21
C TRP A 5 -5.85 -13.98 2.89
N PRO A 6 -6.11 -13.05 3.84
CA PRO A 6 -5.93 -11.63 3.59
C PRO A 6 -4.47 -11.28 3.29
N ILE A 7 -3.52 -11.96 3.94
CA ILE A 7 -2.09 -11.74 3.73
C ILE A 7 -1.70 -12.19 2.31
N VAL A 8 -2.12 -13.38 1.89
CA VAL A 8 -1.86 -13.88 0.54
C VAL A 8 -2.46 -12.95 -0.51
N LEU A 9 -3.71 -12.53 -0.32
CA LEU A 9 -4.39 -11.58 -1.23
C LEU A 9 -3.64 -10.25 -1.31
N THR A 10 -3.17 -9.74 -0.17
CA THR A 10 -2.39 -8.48 -0.10
C THR A 10 -1.08 -8.61 -0.87
N VAL A 11 -0.34 -9.70 -0.66
CA VAL A 11 0.94 -9.94 -1.35
C VAL A 11 0.74 -10.06 -2.86
N VAL A 12 -0.22 -10.86 -3.31
CA VAL A 12 -0.53 -11.03 -4.74
C VAL A 12 -0.94 -9.69 -5.36
N SER A 13 -1.82 -8.94 -4.70
CA SER A 13 -2.26 -7.62 -5.18
C SER A 13 -1.10 -6.64 -5.25
N ASN A 14 -0.19 -6.66 -4.27
CA ASN A 14 0.98 -5.77 -4.24
C ASN A 14 1.97 -6.09 -5.37
N VAL A 15 2.18 -7.37 -5.68
CA VAL A 15 2.99 -7.79 -6.84
C VAL A 15 2.35 -7.31 -8.15
N CYS A 16 1.05 -7.55 -8.34
CA CYS A 16 0.32 -7.08 -9.52
C CYS A 16 0.39 -5.56 -9.65
N TYR A 17 0.22 -4.83 -8.54
CA TYR A 17 0.32 -3.37 -8.48
C TYR A 17 1.67 -2.88 -9.02
N HIS A 18 2.79 -3.43 -8.55
CA HIS A 18 4.12 -3.05 -9.01
C HIS A 18 4.36 -3.39 -10.50
N ILE A 19 3.83 -4.54 -10.97
CA ILE A 19 3.92 -4.93 -12.38
C ILE A 19 3.14 -3.95 -13.26
N PHE A 20 1.88 -3.67 -12.93
CA PHE A 20 1.05 -2.78 -13.72
C PHE A 20 1.60 -1.35 -13.75
N LEU A 21 2.12 -0.84 -12.62
CA LEU A 21 2.79 0.46 -12.58
C LEU A 21 4.03 0.55 -13.46
N LYS A 22 4.83 -0.53 -13.53
CA LYS A 22 5.99 -0.59 -14.41
C LYS A 22 5.57 -0.63 -15.89
N LEU A 23 4.49 -1.36 -16.19
CA LEU A 23 3.95 -1.50 -17.54
C LEU A 23 3.22 -0.24 -18.01
N THR A 24 2.78 0.62 -17.10
CA THR A 24 2.17 1.91 -17.43
C THR A 24 3.10 2.72 -18.33
N PRO A 25 2.68 3.05 -19.55
CA PRO A 25 3.56 3.67 -20.53
C PRO A 25 4.08 5.02 -20.04
N ALA A 26 5.40 5.20 -20.07
CA ALA A 26 6.06 6.44 -19.65
C ALA A 26 5.63 7.67 -20.48
N ASN A 27 5.15 7.43 -21.71
CA ASN A 27 4.64 8.46 -22.62
C ASN A 27 3.23 8.98 -22.25
N ALA A 28 2.46 8.24 -21.44
CA ALA A 28 1.17 8.72 -20.97
C ALA A 28 1.34 9.69 -19.81
N ASN A 29 0.44 10.68 -19.69
CA ASN A 29 0.44 11.58 -18.55
C ASN A 29 0.14 10.77 -17.27
N PRO A 30 1.04 10.75 -16.26
CA PRO A 30 0.91 9.86 -15.11
C PRO A 30 -0.38 10.15 -14.33
N LEU A 31 -0.77 11.42 -14.19
CA LEU A 31 -2.03 11.78 -13.54
C LEU A 31 -3.26 11.22 -14.28
N LEU A 32 -3.21 11.14 -15.61
CA LEU A 32 -4.32 10.64 -16.42
C LEU A 32 -4.44 9.11 -16.35
N SER A 33 -3.30 8.42 -16.27
CA SER A 33 -3.30 6.97 -16.06
C SER A 33 -3.80 6.62 -14.65
N LEU A 34 -3.40 7.40 -13.66
CA LEU A 34 -3.85 7.22 -12.28
C LEU A 34 -5.33 7.56 -12.12
N SER A 35 -5.81 8.64 -12.76
CA SER A 35 -7.25 8.97 -12.71
C SER A 35 -8.13 7.87 -13.33
N ALA A 36 -7.68 7.24 -14.42
CA ALA A 36 -8.35 6.08 -14.98
C ALA A 36 -8.35 4.88 -14.02
N ALA A 37 -7.22 4.61 -13.34
CA ALA A 37 -7.12 3.56 -12.32
C ALA A 37 -8.02 3.83 -11.10
N TYR A 38 -8.13 5.09 -10.66
CA TYR A 38 -9.06 5.46 -9.60
C TYR A 38 -10.51 5.32 -10.03
N ALA A 39 -10.84 5.66 -11.28
CA ALA A 39 -12.19 5.47 -11.80
C ALA A 39 -12.57 3.98 -11.84
N THR A 40 -11.66 3.10 -12.28
CA THR A 40 -11.91 1.65 -12.27
C THR A 40 -12.01 1.12 -10.84
N ALA A 41 -11.15 1.56 -9.92
CA ALA A 41 -11.22 1.19 -8.51
C ALA A 41 -12.53 1.65 -7.86
N MET A 42 -12.99 2.87 -8.16
CA MET A 42 -14.26 3.41 -7.68
C MET A 42 -15.45 2.58 -8.19
N VAL A 43 -15.47 2.24 -9.48
CA VAL A 43 -16.53 1.39 -10.05
C VAL A 43 -16.51 -0.01 -9.42
N ALA A 44 -15.33 -0.62 -9.26
CA ALA A 44 -15.19 -1.94 -8.67
C ALA A 44 -15.65 -1.96 -7.19
N THR A 45 -15.24 -0.97 -6.41
CA THR A 45 -15.65 -0.87 -4.99
C THR A 45 -17.14 -0.57 -4.84
N LEU A 46 -17.72 0.27 -5.70
CA LEU A 46 -19.18 0.51 -5.74
C LEU A 46 -19.95 -0.75 -6.14
N ALA A 47 -19.44 -1.55 -7.08
CA ALA A 47 -20.06 -2.82 -7.48
C ALA A 47 -20.01 -3.88 -6.36
N MET A 48 -18.96 -3.86 -5.53
CA MET A 48 -18.80 -4.76 -4.39
C MET A 48 -19.57 -4.31 -3.15
N TYR A 49 -19.84 -3.01 -3.00
CA TYR A 49 -20.57 -2.42 -1.87
C TYR A 49 -21.87 -3.15 -1.49
N PRO A 50 -22.81 -3.47 -2.42
CA PRO A 50 -24.07 -4.15 -2.07
C PRO A 50 -23.88 -5.58 -1.53
N PHE A 51 -22.77 -6.26 -1.82
CA PHE A 51 -22.48 -7.59 -1.29
C PHE A 51 -21.97 -7.56 0.16
N TYR A 52 -21.46 -6.41 0.60
CA TYR A 52 -20.90 -6.21 1.95
C TYR A 52 -21.77 -5.32 2.85
N ALA A 53 -22.82 -4.68 2.31
CA ALA A 53 -23.72 -3.84 3.08
C ALA A 53 -24.56 -4.70 4.05
N ASN A 54 -24.19 -4.69 5.33
CA ASN A 54 -24.89 -5.36 6.44
C ASN A 54 -26.27 -4.72 6.79
N GLY A 55 -27.05 -4.31 5.79
CA GLY A 55 -28.41 -3.80 5.97
C GLY A 55 -28.54 -2.30 6.26
N ASN A 56 -27.45 -1.56 6.43
CA ASN A 56 -27.49 -0.09 6.55
C ASN A 56 -27.56 0.54 5.15
N GLY A 57 -28.55 1.41 4.92
CA GLY A 57 -28.74 2.07 3.63
C GLY A 57 -27.54 2.93 3.23
N ILE A 58 -27.28 3.03 1.91
CA ILE A 58 -26.15 3.78 1.31
C ILE A 58 -26.04 5.20 1.91
N ARG A 59 -27.18 5.85 2.20
CA ARG A 59 -27.26 7.18 2.83
C ARG A 59 -26.74 7.26 4.28
N GLN A 60 -26.87 6.20 5.07
CA GLN A 60 -26.32 6.15 6.43
C GLN A 60 -24.81 5.93 6.41
N GLY A 61 -24.31 5.10 5.48
CA GLY A 61 -22.88 4.89 5.29
C GLY A 61 -22.13 6.19 4.98
N PHE A 62 -22.70 7.08 4.16
CA PHE A 62 -22.11 8.40 3.88
C PHE A 62 -22.00 9.32 5.11
N GLY A 63 -22.85 9.13 6.13
CA GLY A 63 -22.74 9.86 7.40
C GLY A 63 -21.64 9.34 8.32
N GLU A 64 -21.21 8.09 8.13
CA GLU A 64 -20.11 7.46 8.88
C GLU A 64 -18.75 7.66 8.20
N LEU A 65 -18.72 8.16 6.96
CA LEU A 65 -17.46 8.54 6.30
C LEU A 65 -16.79 9.69 7.07
N ASN A 66 -15.60 9.41 7.60
CA ASN A 66 -14.81 10.36 8.37
C ASN A 66 -13.73 11.02 7.50
N TRP A 67 -13.07 12.06 8.02
CA TRP A 67 -11.90 12.71 7.44
C TRP A 67 -10.79 11.72 7.04
N THR A 68 -10.73 10.56 7.72
CA THR A 68 -9.79 9.48 7.41
C THR A 68 -9.93 8.95 5.99
N SER A 69 -11.15 8.88 5.43
CA SER A 69 -11.36 8.43 4.05
C SER A 69 -10.73 9.39 3.04
N TYR A 70 -10.85 10.70 3.28
CA TYR A 70 -10.22 11.72 2.44
C TYR A 70 -8.69 11.71 2.58
N ALA A 71 -8.18 11.59 3.80
CA ALA A 71 -6.74 11.48 4.05
C ALA A 71 -6.13 10.22 3.41
N LEU A 72 -6.85 9.09 3.46
CA LEU A 72 -6.45 7.84 2.83
C LEU A 72 -6.42 7.96 1.30
N GLY A 73 -7.41 8.60 0.69
CA GLY A 73 -7.38 8.89 -0.76
C GLY A 73 -6.15 9.69 -1.18
N LEU A 74 -5.82 10.75 -0.42
CA LEU A 74 -4.64 11.56 -0.70
C LEU A 74 -3.32 10.77 -0.50
N ALA A 75 -3.27 9.90 0.50
CA ALA A 75 -2.13 9.02 0.73
C ALA A 75 -1.92 8.02 -0.42
N ILE A 76 -2.99 7.42 -0.97
CA ILE A 76 -2.90 6.51 -2.11
C ILE A 76 -2.37 7.26 -3.34
N VAL A 77 -2.86 8.47 -3.62
CA VAL A 77 -2.35 9.30 -4.72
C VAL A 77 -0.86 9.56 -4.58
N GLY A 78 -0.40 9.97 -3.39
CA GLY A 78 1.03 10.17 -3.14
C GLY A 78 1.87 8.90 -3.33
N LEU A 79 1.34 7.76 -2.88
CA LEU A 79 1.99 6.46 -3.00
C LEU A 79 2.13 6.05 -4.47
N GLU A 80 1.06 6.12 -5.26
CA GLU A 80 1.10 5.74 -6.67
C GLU A 80 1.98 6.68 -7.50
N VAL A 81 1.88 8.00 -7.28
CA VAL A 81 2.75 8.98 -7.95
C VAL A 81 4.22 8.71 -7.60
N GLY A 82 4.55 8.45 -6.34
CA GLY A 82 5.90 8.15 -5.89
C GLY A 82 6.49 6.90 -6.56
N PHE A 83 5.73 5.81 -6.60
CA PHE A 83 6.16 4.58 -7.29
C PHE A 83 6.32 4.78 -8.79
N LEU A 84 5.39 5.50 -9.43
CA LEU A 84 5.43 5.79 -10.86
C LEU A 84 6.68 6.61 -11.22
N LEU A 85 7.01 7.64 -10.43
CA LEU A 85 8.24 8.42 -10.57
C LEU A 85 9.50 7.54 -10.40
N ALA A 86 9.55 6.69 -9.38
CA ALA A 86 10.68 5.78 -9.17
C ALA A 86 10.89 4.84 -10.39
N TYR A 87 9.81 4.33 -10.97
CA TYR A 87 9.90 3.50 -12.18
C TYR A 87 10.30 4.27 -13.43
N ARG A 88 9.86 5.53 -13.58
CA ARG A 88 10.31 6.42 -14.66
C ARG A 88 11.79 6.75 -14.58
N LEU A 89 12.34 6.84 -13.38
CA LEU A 89 13.78 7.01 -13.15
C LEU A 89 14.59 5.73 -13.45
N GLY A 90 13.95 4.67 -13.97
CA GLY A 90 14.60 3.44 -14.38
C GLY A 90 14.89 2.46 -13.23
N TRP A 91 14.37 2.71 -12.02
CA TRP A 91 14.63 1.83 -10.89
C TRP A 91 14.02 0.44 -11.12
N GLN A 92 14.70 -0.59 -10.60
CA GLN A 92 14.24 -1.97 -10.68
C GLN A 92 13.03 -2.19 -9.76
N ILE A 93 12.08 -3.02 -10.20
CA ILE A 93 10.87 -3.33 -9.41
C ILE A 93 11.25 -3.86 -8.02
N SER A 94 12.20 -4.78 -7.96
CA SER A 94 12.67 -5.39 -6.73
C SER A 94 13.29 -4.38 -5.77
N LEU A 95 14.12 -3.44 -6.26
CA LEU A 95 14.75 -2.43 -5.40
C LEU A 95 13.73 -1.43 -4.85
N VAL A 96 12.82 -0.94 -5.69
CA VAL A 96 11.80 0.05 -5.28
C VAL A 96 10.84 -0.57 -4.25
N GLY A 97 10.32 -1.77 -4.53
CA GLY A 97 9.41 -2.47 -3.62
C GLY A 97 10.09 -2.79 -2.29
N MET A 98 11.33 -3.26 -2.32
CA MET A 98 12.07 -3.60 -1.11
C MET A 98 12.40 -2.37 -0.26
N ILE A 99 12.99 -1.32 -0.84
CA ILE A 99 13.34 -0.10 -0.09
C ILE A 99 12.08 0.57 0.46
N SER A 100 11.02 0.67 -0.34
CA SER A 100 9.77 1.29 0.10
C SER A 100 9.10 0.48 1.22
N ASN A 101 8.89 -0.82 1.03
CA ASN A 101 8.21 -1.64 2.02
C ASN A 101 9.00 -1.73 3.34
N SER A 102 10.33 -1.80 3.27
CA SER A 102 11.15 -1.77 4.48
C SER A 102 11.18 -0.41 5.15
N ALA A 103 11.29 0.70 4.40
CA ALA A 103 11.19 2.04 5.00
C ALA A 103 9.83 2.27 5.67
N VAL A 104 8.74 1.83 5.03
CA VAL A 104 7.38 1.88 5.58
C VAL A 104 7.29 1.05 6.85
N ALA A 105 7.79 -0.19 6.85
CA ALA A 105 7.80 -1.03 8.05
C ALA A 105 8.57 -0.35 9.20
N LEU A 106 9.73 0.25 8.92
CA LEU A 106 10.55 0.94 9.91
C LEU A 106 9.89 2.18 10.51
N LEU A 107 9.12 2.93 9.71
CA LEU A 107 8.37 4.09 10.19
C LEU A 107 7.08 3.67 10.91
N LEU A 108 6.43 2.59 10.47
CA LEU A 108 5.22 2.06 11.10
C LEU A 108 5.47 1.53 12.51
N ILE A 109 6.64 0.96 12.80
CA ILE A 109 6.97 0.41 14.12
C ILE A 109 6.88 1.47 15.25
N PRO A 110 7.59 2.61 15.19
CA PRO A 110 7.48 3.64 16.22
C PRO A 110 6.08 4.27 16.21
N ILE A 111 5.43 4.43 15.04
CA ILE A 111 4.07 4.97 14.98
C ILE A 111 3.07 4.02 15.67
N GLY A 112 3.16 2.71 15.45
CA GLY A 112 2.33 1.71 16.10
C GLY A 112 2.54 1.67 17.62
N LEU A 113 3.81 1.76 18.06
CA LEU A 113 4.17 1.83 19.47
C LEU A 113 3.62 3.10 20.16
N PHE A 114 3.85 4.28 19.59
CA PHE A 114 3.53 5.56 20.24
C PHE A 114 2.06 5.97 20.07
N PHE A 115 1.46 5.72 18.91
CA PHE A 115 0.12 6.20 18.57
C PHE A 115 -0.96 5.13 18.77
N PHE A 116 -0.65 3.86 18.50
CA PHE A 116 -1.63 2.75 18.59
C PHE A 116 -1.45 1.87 19.83
N GLN A 117 -0.43 2.13 20.66
CA GLN A 117 -0.06 1.32 21.84
C GLN A 117 0.12 -0.17 21.54
N ASP A 118 0.63 -0.49 20.36
CA ASP A 118 0.93 -1.87 20.01
C ASP A 118 1.95 -2.46 20.99
N SER A 119 1.63 -3.60 21.61
CA SER A 119 2.55 -4.30 22.50
C SER A 119 3.52 -5.14 21.67
N LEU A 120 4.70 -4.60 21.37
CA LEU A 120 5.74 -5.37 20.69
C LEU A 120 6.43 -6.32 21.66
N THR A 121 6.34 -7.62 21.37
CA THR A 121 7.12 -8.65 22.06
C THR A 121 8.62 -8.47 21.74
N PRO A 122 9.56 -8.76 22.67
CA PRO A 122 11.00 -8.68 22.41
C PRO A 122 11.46 -9.50 21.19
N THR A 123 10.73 -10.56 20.81
CA THR A 123 10.96 -11.35 19.59
C THR A 123 10.66 -10.55 18.31
N ASN A 124 9.61 -9.72 18.30
CA ASN A 124 9.32 -8.84 17.16
C ASN A 124 10.40 -7.78 17.00
N MET A 125 10.93 -7.25 18.12
CA MET A 125 12.05 -6.31 18.10
C MET A 125 13.30 -6.91 17.44
N LEU A 126 13.62 -8.17 17.76
CA LEU A 126 14.71 -8.91 17.08
C LEU A 126 14.42 -9.11 15.59
N GLY A 127 13.18 -9.42 15.22
CA GLY A 127 12.76 -9.53 13.82
C GLY A 127 12.96 -8.22 13.04
N VAL A 128 12.66 -7.07 13.66
CA VAL A 128 12.90 -5.74 13.08
C VAL A 128 14.39 -5.51 12.83
N VAL A 129 15.24 -5.83 13.80
CA VAL A 129 16.70 -5.70 13.65
C VAL A 129 17.21 -6.58 12.51
N PHE A 130 16.74 -7.83 12.42
CA PHE A 130 17.08 -8.73 11.31
C PHE A 130 16.58 -8.20 9.95
N CYS A 131 15.38 -7.61 9.90
CA CYS A 131 14.86 -6.99 8.69
C CYS A 131 15.72 -5.80 8.25
N PHE A 132 16.21 -5.01 9.22
CA PHE A 132 17.13 -3.89 8.98
C PHE A 132 18.48 -4.36 8.43
N ILE A 133 19.06 -5.40 9.03
CA ILE A 133 20.31 -6.01 8.56
C ILE A 133 20.13 -6.57 7.15
N GLY A 134 19.00 -7.24 6.89
CA GLY A 134 18.64 -7.72 5.55
C GLY A 134 18.53 -6.58 4.53
N LEU A 135 17.90 -5.46 4.89
CA LEU A 135 17.80 -4.29 4.02
C LEU A 135 19.19 -3.71 3.71
N LEU A 136 20.04 -3.56 4.73
CA LEU A 136 21.41 -3.07 4.56
C LEU A 136 22.20 -3.97 3.63
N LEU A 137 22.15 -5.29 3.81
CA LEU A 137 22.83 -6.26 2.95
C LEU A 137 22.37 -6.19 1.50
N VAL A 138 21.06 -6.05 1.24
CA VAL A 138 20.56 -5.99 -0.13
C VAL A 138 20.82 -4.63 -0.79
N ASN A 139 20.86 -3.54 0.00
CA ASN A 139 21.26 -2.22 -0.49
C ASN A 139 22.79 -2.09 -0.65
N TRP A 140 23.57 -2.93 0.03
CA TRP A 140 25.02 -2.98 -0.08
C TRP A 140 25.41 -3.53 -1.45
N LYS A 141 25.54 -2.61 -2.41
CA LYS A 141 26.20 -2.85 -3.69
C LYS A 141 27.69 -3.05 -3.41
N ALA A 142 28.17 -4.29 -3.55
CA ALA A 142 29.59 -4.58 -3.75
C ALA A 142 29.99 -4.24 -5.19
#